data_AF-A0A3B4ADG3-F1
#
_entry.id   AF-A0A3B4ADG3-F1
#
_cell.length_a   1.000
_cell.length_b   1.000
_cell.length_c   1.000
_cell.angle_alpha   90.00
_cell.angle_beta   90.00
_cell.angle_gamma   90.00
#
_symmetry.space_group_name_H-M   'P 1'
#
loop_
_entity.id
_entity.type
_entity.pdbx_description
1 polymer ?
#
loop_
_entity_poly.entity_id
_entity_poly.type
_entity_poly.pdbx_seq_one_letter_code
_entity_poly.pdbx_strand_id
1 'polypeptide(L)'
;SCTEAQALLPPPFQGGFYYPYNRDNQGAHSSAGIPSLLNSPFSQSSINGHCAPGMTPSSGISTAPLFRFQPRRESVDWRRMNAVDIDAVVSQMDVGVLQEYITTVTYCSLDGERCPRCQSPVDPALVKLLRLAQLTVEYLLHCQELLTAEMHMMEERLEAAGKDRVQLQAQLKEKDEQIKTLNEELKQRRKVIRTQQRILCLHCEKSFLNATFLQNHMQRRHPEEYDASDLKSEITALKEQIVQQQTALQNKIAQDLGRKLQEKEHIIKSQKEQVRVFYCVLE
;
A
#
# COMPACT_ATOMS: atom_id res chain seq x y z
N SER A 1 21.09 12.89 -33.05
CA SER A 1 19.69 13.00 -33.49
C SER A 1 19.03 11.63 -33.29
N CYS A 2 18.55 11.39 -32.07
CA CYS A 2 17.79 10.19 -31.74
C CYS A 2 16.33 10.46 -32.05
N THR A 3 15.76 9.69 -32.97
CA THR A 3 14.35 9.76 -33.35
C THR A 3 13.55 9.01 -32.30
N GLU A 4 12.79 9.73 -31.47
CA GLU A 4 11.74 9.13 -30.64
C GLU A 4 10.68 8.54 -31.56
N ALA A 5 10.60 7.21 -31.60
CA ALA A 5 9.44 6.52 -32.15
C ALA A 5 8.27 6.70 -31.17
N GLN A 6 7.45 7.72 -31.40
CA GLN A 6 6.11 7.78 -30.83
C GLN A 6 5.36 6.54 -31.30
N ALA A 7 5.10 5.62 -30.38
CA ALA A 7 4.22 4.48 -30.60
C ALA A 7 2.83 5.04 -30.97
N LEU A 8 2.53 5.05 -32.27
CA LEU A 8 1.22 5.39 -32.78
C LEU A 8 0.22 4.39 -32.23
N LEU A 9 -0.67 4.85 -31.34
CA LEU A 9 -1.78 4.05 -30.84
C LEU A 9 -2.58 3.54 -32.05
N PRO A 10 -3.01 2.25 -32.05
CA PRO A 10 -3.80 1.72 -33.14
C PRO A 10 -5.07 2.55 -33.36
N PRO A 11 -5.57 2.64 -34.61
CA PRO A 11 -6.80 3.36 -34.90
C PRO A 11 -7.95 2.74 -34.10
N PRO A 12 -8.89 3.55 -33.60
CA PRO A 12 -9.93 3.09 -32.68
C PRO A 12 -10.99 2.22 -33.39
N PHE A 13 -10.95 2.13 -34.73
CA PHE A 13 -11.84 1.28 -35.50
C PHE A 13 -11.10 0.10 -36.11
N GLN A 14 -11.48 -1.13 -35.72
CA GLN A 14 -10.92 -2.37 -36.27
C GLN A 14 -12.05 -3.39 -36.52
N GLY A 15 -12.08 -4.00 -37.71
CA GLY A 15 -13.05 -5.04 -38.05
C GLY A 15 -14.53 -4.61 -38.01
N GLY A 16 -14.82 -3.30 -38.10
CA GLY A 16 -16.17 -2.75 -37.97
C GLY A 16 -16.64 -2.56 -36.52
N PHE A 17 -15.72 -2.55 -35.56
CA PHE A 17 -15.97 -2.25 -34.16
C PHE A 17 -15.17 -1.03 -33.70
N TYR A 18 -15.75 -0.22 -32.82
CA TYR A 18 -15.06 0.87 -32.14
C TYR A 18 -14.51 0.41 -30.78
N TYR A 19 -13.24 0.73 -30.53
CA TYR A 19 -12.49 0.47 -29.31
C TYR A 19 -12.11 1.82 -28.68
N PRO A 20 -12.73 2.21 -27.55
CA PRO A 20 -12.34 3.42 -26.85
C PRO A 20 -10.92 3.31 -26.28
N TYR A 21 -10.18 4.42 -26.27
CA TYR A 21 -8.85 4.46 -25.68
C TYR A 21 -8.94 4.35 -24.16
N ASN A 22 -8.37 3.30 -23.57
CA ASN A 22 -8.24 3.17 -22.11
C ASN A 22 -7.42 4.34 -21.56
N ARG A 23 -8.09 5.28 -20.89
CA ARG A 23 -7.46 6.41 -20.19
C ARG A 23 -6.94 6.05 -18.79
N ASP A 24 -7.21 4.85 -18.31
CA ASP A 24 -6.88 4.41 -16.94
C ASP A 24 -5.38 4.38 -16.61
N ASN A 25 -4.48 4.57 -17.58
CA ASN A 25 -3.03 4.71 -17.33
C ASN A 25 -2.53 6.16 -17.21
N GLN A 26 -3.39 7.17 -17.33
CA GLN A 26 -3.01 8.57 -17.11
C GLN A 26 -3.59 9.08 -15.78
N GLY A 27 -2.97 8.67 -14.66
CA GLY A 27 -3.43 9.18 -13.36
C GLY A 27 -2.84 8.54 -12.11
N ALA A 28 -1.76 7.76 -12.18
CA ALA A 28 -0.93 7.51 -10.99
C ALA A 28 0.18 8.57 -10.96
N HIS A 29 -0.16 9.79 -10.53
CA HIS A 29 0.86 10.76 -10.15
C HIS A 29 1.58 10.17 -8.93
N SER A 30 2.75 9.58 -9.17
CA SER A 30 3.70 9.17 -8.14
C SER A 30 3.94 10.32 -7.18
N SER A 31 3.25 10.29 -6.04
CA SER A 31 3.56 11.11 -4.90
C SER A 31 4.77 10.54 -4.19
N ALA A 32 5.71 11.44 -3.91
CA ALA A 32 6.83 11.33 -2.96
C ALA A 32 8.12 10.65 -3.49
N GLY A 33 9.05 11.52 -3.89
CA GLY A 33 10.47 11.24 -3.73
C GLY A 33 10.79 11.09 -2.24
N ILE A 34 11.03 9.86 -1.80
CA ILE A 34 11.86 9.53 -0.64
C ILE A 34 12.71 8.32 -1.07
N PRO A 35 14.04 8.46 -1.16
CA PRO A 35 14.90 7.31 -1.40
C PRO A 35 14.93 6.46 -0.12
N SER A 36 14.24 5.32 -0.15
CA SER A 36 14.32 4.30 0.90
C SER A 36 15.67 3.59 0.81
N LEU A 37 16.72 4.25 1.28
CA LEU A 37 17.95 3.60 1.71
C LEU A 37 17.75 3.17 3.15
N LEU A 38 17.54 1.86 3.38
CA LEU A 38 17.93 1.08 4.56
C LEU A 38 17.14 -0.25 4.56
N ASN A 39 17.71 -1.30 3.96
CA ASN A 39 18.21 -2.44 4.72
C ASN A 39 18.82 -3.50 3.80
N SER A 40 20.05 -3.86 4.13
CA SER A 40 20.85 -4.92 3.53
C SER A 40 20.81 -6.17 4.45
N PRO A 41 21.55 -7.26 4.19
CA PRO A 41 21.06 -8.59 3.86
C PRO A 41 21.19 -9.57 5.05
N PHE A 42 21.00 -10.87 4.79
CA PHE A 42 21.23 -12.05 5.64
C PHE A 42 20.00 -12.72 6.26
N SER A 43 19.42 -13.65 5.49
CA SER A 43 19.35 -15.05 5.93
C SER A 43 19.02 -15.94 4.73
N GLN A 44 20.02 -16.70 4.26
CA GLN A 44 19.84 -17.82 3.34
C GLN A 44 19.44 -19.07 4.13
N SER A 45 18.43 -19.82 3.66
CA SER A 45 18.43 -21.29 3.79
C SER A 45 17.66 -21.92 2.63
N SER A 46 18.42 -22.67 1.83
CA SER A 46 18.15 -23.72 0.85
C SER A 46 16.74 -24.20 0.46
N ILE A 47 16.58 -24.28 -0.87
CA ILE A 47 16.24 -25.47 -1.69
C ILE A 47 14.92 -26.20 -1.37
N ASN A 48 13.86 -25.94 -2.14
CA ASN A 48 13.30 -26.94 -3.06
C ASN A 48 12.31 -26.29 -4.05
N GLY A 49 12.35 -26.77 -5.29
CA GLY A 49 11.72 -26.16 -6.45
C GLY A 49 10.20 -26.09 -6.43
N HIS A 50 9.67 -25.24 -7.30
CA HIS A 50 8.57 -25.47 -8.24
C HIS A 50 8.24 -24.11 -8.89
N CYS A 51 8.47 -23.97 -10.20
CA CYS A 51 8.01 -22.84 -10.98
C CYS A 51 6.48 -22.82 -10.99
N ALA A 52 5.88 -21.82 -10.35
CA ALA A 52 4.47 -21.47 -10.55
C ALA A 52 4.37 -20.44 -11.70
N PRO A 53 3.44 -20.60 -12.66
CA PRO A 53 3.33 -19.73 -13.82
C PRO A 53 2.73 -18.37 -13.44
N GLY A 54 3.04 -17.38 -14.27
CA GLY A 54 2.92 -15.97 -13.99
C GLY A 54 1.54 -15.51 -13.52
N MET A 55 1.56 -14.62 -12.53
CA MET A 55 0.42 -13.80 -12.19
C MET A 55 0.18 -12.80 -13.32
N THR A 56 -0.76 -13.11 -14.20
CA THR A 56 -1.41 -12.11 -15.03
C THR A 56 -2.20 -11.18 -14.11
N PRO A 57 -2.01 -9.85 -14.15
CA PRO A 57 -3.03 -8.97 -13.61
C PRO A 57 -4.24 -9.14 -14.54
N SER A 58 -5.25 -9.89 -14.08
CA SER A 58 -6.56 -9.84 -14.70
C SER A 58 -7.14 -8.48 -14.32
N SER A 59 -6.72 -7.46 -15.06
CA SER A 59 -7.51 -6.25 -15.19
C SER A 59 -8.86 -6.73 -15.70
N GLY A 60 -9.88 -6.61 -14.86
CA GLY A 60 -11.26 -6.78 -15.28
C GLY A 60 -11.53 -5.75 -16.37
N ILE A 61 -11.24 -6.11 -17.61
CA ILE A 61 -11.75 -5.40 -18.77
C ILE A 61 -13.25 -5.66 -18.68
N SER A 62 -13.95 -4.68 -18.13
CA SER A 62 -15.39 -4.58 -18.26
C SER A 62 -15.68 -4.75 -19.74
N THR A 63 -16.20 -5.91 -20.11
CA THR A 63 -16.62 -6.24 -21.47
C THR A 63 -17.89 -5.45 -21.77
N ALA A 64 -17.76 -4.13 -21.81
CA ALA A 64 -18.78 -3.29 -22.40
C ALA A 64 -18.92 -3.75 -23.87
N PRO A 65 -20.16 -3.89 -24.39
CA PRO A 65 -20.36 -4.30 -25.77
C PRO A 65 -19.64 -3.32 -26.69
N LEU A 66 -18.81 -3.85 -27.60
CA LEU A 66 -18.15 -3.01 -28.59
C LEU A 66 -19.20 -2.36 -29.50
N PHE A 67 -19.04 -1.08 -29.78
CA PHE A 67 -19.96 -0.36 -30.65
C PHE A 67 -19.86 -0.84 -32.10
N ARG A 68 -21.03 -1.05 -32.70
CA ARG A 68 -21.21 -1.45 -34.10
C ARG A 68 -22.51 -0.85 -34.61
N PHE A 69 -22.47 -0.29 -35.82
CA PHE A 69 -23.67 0.22 -36.48
C PHE A 69 -24.72 -0.88 -36.69
N GLN A 70 -25.95 -0.58 -36.30
CA GLN A 70 -27.07 -1.49 -36.44
C GLN A 70 -27.64 -1.52 -37.87
N PRO A 71 -28.17 -2.65 -38.35
CA PRO A 71 -28.92 -2.69 -39.59
C PRO A 71 -30.20 -1.83 -39.50
N ARG A 72 -30.49 -1.04 -40.54
CA ARG A 72 -31.74 -0.26 -40.64
C ARG A 72 -32.81 -1.14 -41.26
N ARG A 73 -33.79 -1.58 -40.46
CA ARG A 73 -34.83 -2.54 -40.90
C ARG A 73 -36.25 -2.04 -40.71
N GLU A 74 -36.42 -0.94 -39.98
CA GLU A 74 -37.74 -0.43 -39.60
C GLU A 74 -38.34 0.40 -40.74
N SER A 75 -39.59 0.12 -41.10
CA SER A 75 -40.32 0.91 -42.10
C SER A 75 -40.67 2.30 -41.55
N VAL A 76 -40.72 3.30 -42.42
CA VAL A 76 -41.07 4.67 -42.03
C VAL A 76 -42.58 4.80 -41.85
N ASP A 77 -43.03 5.27 -40.68
CA ASP A 77 -44.41 5.74 -40.50
C ASP A 77 -44.58 7.15 -41.08
N TRP A 78 -44.88 7.23 -42.37
CA TRP A 78 -45.06 8.50 -43.07
C TRP A 78 -46.17 9.37 -42.49
N ARG A 79 -47.22 8.79 -41.89
CA ARG A 79 -48.29 9.60 -41.27
C ARG A 79 -47.75 10.35 -40.07
N ARG A 80 -47.02 9.64 -39.21
CA ARG A 80 -46.38 10.22 -38.02
C ARG A 80 -45.30 11.22 -38.40
N MET A 81 -44.46 10.92 -39.38
CA MET A 81 -43.42 11.84 -39.87
C MET A 81 -44.01 13.14 -40.43
N ASN A 82 -45.13 13.06 -41.17
CA ASN A 82 -45.78 14.25 -41.73
C ASN A 82 -46.57 15.08 -40.70
N ALA A 83 -46.88 14.52 -39.53
CA ALA A 83 -47.58 15.23 -38.47
C ALA A 83 -46.67 16.17 -37.67
N VAL A 84 -45.35 16.01 -37.79
CA VAL A 84 -44.37 16.85 -37.10
C VAL A 84 -44.26 18.21 -37.79
N ASP A 85 -44.54 19.27 -37.05
CA ASP A 85 -44.28 20.64 -37.47
C ASP A 85 -42.81 21.01 -37.16
N ILE A 86 -41.97 20.97 -38.20
CA ILE A 86 -40.53 21.24 -38.08
C ILE A 86 -40.26 22.70 -37.70
N ASP A 87 -41.05 23.64 -38.22
CA ASP A 87 -40.85 25.07 -37.95
C ASP A 87 -41.20 25.40 -36.49
N ALA A 88 -42.23 24.75 -35.94
CA ALA A 88 -42.54 24.82 -34.52
C ALA A 88 -41.40 24.25 -33.66
N VAL A 89 -40.86 23.07 -34.00
CA VAL A 89 -39.73 22.45 -33.27
C VAL A 89 -38.51 23.37 -33.26
N VAL A 90 -38.17 23.99 -34.40
CA VAL A 90 -37.03 24.91 -34.50
C VAL A 90 -37.27 26.20 -33.72
N SER A 91 -38.43 26.82 -33.89
CA SER A 91 -38.74 28.11 -33.25
C SER A 91 -38.88 28.00 -31.72
N GLN A 92 -39.40 26.88 -31.23
CA GLN A 92 -39.62 26.62 -29.81
C GLN A 92 -38.45 25.88 -29.16
N MET A 93 -37.47 25.42 -29.96
CA MET A 93 -36.36 24.59 -29.49
C MET A 93 -36.87 23.33 -28.76
N ASP A 94 -37.93 22.70 -29.27
CA ASP A 94 -38.59 21.57 -28.61
C ASP A 94 -37.77 20.29 -28.78
N VAL A 95 -36.79 20.12 -27.89
CA VAL A 95 -35.95 18.93 -27.83
C VAL A 95 -36.75 17.69 -27.43
N GLY A 96 -37.92 17.86 -26.79
CA GLY A 96 -38.79 16.73 -26.43
C GLY A 96 -39.33 16.01 -27.65
N VAL A 97 -39.80 16.76 -28.65
CA VAL A 97 -40.21 16.19 -29.95
C VAL A 97 -39.02 15.54 -30.64
N LEU A 98 -37.84 16.18 -30.67
CA LEU A 98 -36.65 15.56 -31.27
C LEU A 98 -36.29 14.22 -30.60
N GLN A 99 -36.37 14.16 -29.27
CA GLN A 99 -36.09 12.95 -28.49
C GLN A 99 -37.09 11.84 -28.78
N GLU A 100 -38.35 12.17 -29.05
CA GLU A 100 -39.38 11.18 -29.40
C GLU A 100 -39.10 10.51 -30.76
N TYR A 101 -38.54 11.26 -31.70
CA TYR A 101 -38.30 10.79 -33.09
C TYR A 101 -36.87 10.28 -33.33
N ILE A 102 -35.92 10.55 -32.43
CA ILE A 102 -34.50 10.27 -32.65
C ILE A 102 -34.25 8.79 -32.98
N THR A 103 -34.89 7.86 -32.27
CA THR A 103 -34.75 6.42 -32.52
C THR A 103 -35.30 6.06 -33.90
N THR A 104 -36.53 6.47 -34.22
CA THR A 104 -37.16 6.15 -35.50
C THR A 104 -36.38 6.71 -36.68
N VAL A 105 -35.95 7.98 -36.62
CA VAL A 105 -35.16 8.59 -37.70
C VAL A 105 -33.79 7.92 -37.84
N THR A 106 -33.16 7.59 -36.71
CA THR A 106 -31.84 6.95 -36.71
C THR A 106 -31.89 5.56 -37.33
N TYR A 107 -32.91 4.76 -37.05
CA TYR A 107 -32.95 3.32 -37.38
C TYR A 107 -33.88 2.92 -38.54
N CYS A 108 -34.65 3.85 -39.11
CA CYS A 108 -35.53 3.56 -40.24
C CYS A 108 -34.78 3.23 -41.54
N SER A 109 -35.43 2.45 -42.40
CA SER A 109 -34.97 2.13 -43.76
C SER A 109 -35.80 2.88 -44.81
N LEU A 110 -35.12 3.44 -45.80
CA LEU A 110 -35.73 3.96 -47.03
C LEU A 110 -35.68 2.96 -48.18
N ASP A 111 -35.23 1.72 -47.93
CA ASP A 111 -35.10 0.72 -48.97
C ASP A 111 -36.47 0.37 -49.57
N GLY A 112 -36.65 0.68 -50.85
CA GLY A 112 -37.90 0.39 -51.56
C GLY A 112 -39.03 1.40 -51.33
N GLU A 113 -38.80 2.46 -50.55
CA GLU A 113 -39.76 3.55 -50.40
C GLU A 113 -39.98 4.29 -51.73
N ARG A 114 -41.24 4.68 -51.99
CA ARG A 114 -41.66 5.29 -53.26
C ARG A 114 -42.54 6.50 -53.01
N CYS A 115 -42.48 7.45 -53.93
CA CYS A 115 -43.38 8.60 -53.91
C CYS A 115 -44.84 8.14 -53.96
N PRO A 116 -45.69 8.50 -52.98
CA PRO A 116 -47.09 8.07 -52.95
C PRO A 116 -47.92 8.52 -54.16
N ARG A 117 -47.48 9.60 -54.85
CA ARG A 117 -48.21 10.19 -55.99
C ARG A 117 -47.83 9.60 -57.34
N CYS A 118 -46.54 9.35 -57.58
CA CYS A 118 -46.04 8.95 -58.90
C CYS A 118 -45.29 7.61 -58.89
N GLN A 119 -45.16 6.95 -57.74
CA GLN A 119 -44.49 5.65 -57.56
C GLN A 119 -43.00 5.62 -57.94
N SER A 120 -42.42 6.79 -58.23
CA SER A 120 -40.99 6.94 -58.48
C SER A 120 -40.19 6.61 -57.21
N PRO A 121 -39.02 5.95 -57.35
CA PRO A 121 -38.15 5.70 -56.22
C PRO A 121 -37.60 7.01 -55.65
N VAL A 122 -37.20 6.97 -54.37
CA VAL A 122 -36.47 8.08 -53.75
C VAL A 122 -35.13 8.27 -54.46
N ASP A 123 -34.70 9.52 -54.63
CA ASP A 123 -33.40 9.85 -55.22
C ASP A 123 -32.25 9.15 -54.46
N PRO A 124 -31.42 8.33 -55.13
CA PRO A 124 -30.28 7.66 -54.50
C PRO A 124 -29.32 8.59 -53.76
N ALA A 125 -29.16 9.85 -54.19
CA ALA A 125 -28.32 10.84 -53.51
C ALA A 125 -28.90 11.24 -52.15
N LEU A 126 -30.22 11.43 -52.06
CA LEU A 126 -30.92 11.74 -50.80
C LEU A 126 -30.91 10.53 -49.85
N VAL A 127 -31.05 9.31 -50.36
CA VAL A 127 -30.91 8.09 -49.55
C VAL A 127 -29.52 7.98 -48.95
N LYS A 128 -28.46 8.26 -49.75
CA LYS A 128 -27.07 8.29 -49.23
C LYS A 128 -26.86 9.37 -48.18
N LEU A 129 -27.40 10.57 -48.41
CA LEU A 129 -27.29 11.68 -47.46
C LEU A 129 -27.97 11.34 -46.13
N LEU A 130 -29.20 10.82 -46.17
CA LEU A 130 -29.89 10.37 -44.95
C LEU A 130 -29.11 9.23 -44.28
N ARG A 131 -28.58 8.27 -45.04
CA ARG A 131 -27.83 7.17 -44.45
C ARG A 131 -26.57 7.65 -43.71
N LEU A 132 -25.87 8.64 -44.26
CA LEU A 132 -24.75 9.28 -43.56
C LEU A 132 -25.19 10.03 -42.31
N ALA A 133 -26.33 10.74 -42.36
CA ALA A 133 -26.91 11.40 -41.20
C ALA A 133 -27.26 10.38 -40.10
N GLN A 134 -27.93 9.27 -40.46
CA GLN A 134 -28.30 8.20 -39.54
C GLN A 134 -27.09 7.54 -38.85
N LEU A 135 -26.00 7.30 -39.59
CA LEU A 135 -24.76 6.75 -39.01
C LEU A 135 -24.10 7.78 -38.09
N THR A 136 -24.11 9.05 -38.47
CA THR A 136 -23.62 10.15 -37.62
C THR A 136 -24.41 10.22 -36.31
N VAL A 137 -25.75 10.20 -36.37
CA VAL A 137 -26.61 10.26 -35.18
C VAL A 137 -26.41 9.03 -34.30
N GLU A 138 -26.36 7.82 -34.86
CA GLU A 138 -26.09 6.60 -34.08
C GLU A 138 -24.74 6.66 -33.35
N TYR A 139 -23.70 7.18 -34.01
CA TYR A 139 -22.40 7.36 -33.37
C TYR A 139 -22.45 8.42 -32.26
N LEU A 140 -23.17 9.52 -32.47
CA LEU A 140 -23.36 10.55 -31.45
C LEU A 140 -24.12 10.03 -30.22
N LEU A 141 -25.16 9.22 -30.42
CA LEU A 141 -25.89 8.54 -29.33
C LEU A 141 -24.96 7.62 -28.54
N HIS A 142 -24.12 6.84 -29.23
CA HIS A 142 -23.11 6.02 -28.56
C HIS A 142 -22.12 6.86 -27.75
N CYS A 143 -21.62 7.96 -28.31
CA CYS A 143 -20.75 8.88 -27.57
C CYS A 143 -21.46 9.47 -26.34
N GLN A 144 -22.75 9.81 -26.45
CA GLN A 144 -23.53 10.30 -25.32
C GLN A 144 -23.64 9.26 -24.21
N GLU A 145 -23.97 8.01 -24.54
CA GLU A 145 -24.03 6.90 -23.58
C GLU A 145 -22.68 6.65 -22.91
N LEU A 146 -21.60 6.60 -23.70
CA LEU A 146 -20.24 6.40 -23.21
C LEU A 146 -19.84 7.52 -22.23
N LEU A 147 -20.01 8.78 -22.64
CA LEU A 147 -19.66 9.94 -21.81
C LEU A 147 -20.52 10.02 -20.55
N THR A 148 -21.80 9.67 -20.63
CA THR A 148 -22.71 9.65 -19.48
C THR A 148 -22.30 8.57 -18.47
N ALA A 149 -21.94 7.38 -18.95
CA ALA A 149 -21.44 6.30 -18.10
C ALA A 149 -20.10 6.64 -17.45
N GLU A 150 -19.16 7.24 -18.21
CA GLU A 150 -17.89 7.72 -17.67
C GLU A 150 -18.10 8.82 -16.62
N MET A 151 -19.00 9.77 -16.87
CA MET A 151 -19.34 10.84 -15.93
C MET A 151 -19.85 10.27 -14.62
N HIS A 152 -20.83 9.36 -14.66
CA HIS A 152 -21.36 8.71 -13.45
C HIS A 152 -20.30 7.93 -12.68
N MET A 153 -19.45 7.16 -13.37
CA MET A 153 -18.35 6.45 -12.72
C MET A 153 -17.37 7.41 -12.02
N MET A 154 -17.07 8.55 -12.63
CA MET A 154 -16.22 9.57 -12.00
C MET A 154 -16.90 10.25 -10.81
N GLU A 155 -18.21 10.51 -10.90
CA GLU A 155 -19.02 11.04 -9.79
C GLU A 155 -19.02 10.09 -8.58
N GLU A 156 -19.24 8.80 -8.80
CA GLU A 156 -19.21 7.78 -7.75
C GLU A 156 -17.83 7.69 -7.09
N ARG A 157 -16.76 7.71 -7.89
CA ARG A 157 -15.38 7.72 -7.38
C ARG A 157 -15.07 8.96 -6.56
N LEU A 158 -15.55 10.13 -7.00
CA LEU A 158 -15.38 11.38 -6.27
C LEU A 158 -16.12 11.33 -4.93
N GLU A 159 -17.34 10.79 -4.90
CA GLU A 159 -18.10 10.63 -3.67
C GLU A 159 -17.41 9.67 -2.69
N ALA A 160 -16.91 8.53 -3.17
CA ALA A 160 -16.16 7.57 -2.36
C ALA A 160 -14.88 8.20 -1.77
N ALA A 161 -14.07 8.87 -2.58
CA ALA A 161 -12.89 9.59 -2.11
C ALA A 161 -13.24 10.71 -1.11
N GLY A 162 -14.41 11.35 -1.28
CA GLY A 162 -14.94 12.32 -0.34
C GLY A 162 -15.24 11.71 1.04
N LYS A 163 -15.85 10.52 1.08
CA LYS A 163 -16.12 9.77 2.31
C LYS A 163 -14.82 9.36 3.00
N ASP A 164 -13.85 8.84 2.25
CA ASP A 164 -12.53 8.45 2.78
C ASP A 164 -11.78 9.63 3.40
N ARG A 165 -11.81 10.79 2.71
CA ARG A 165 -11.20 12.03 3.22
C ARG A 165 -11.80 12.44 4.56
N VAL A 166 -13.13 12.40 4.70
CA VAL A 166 -13.82 12.74 5.95
C VAL A 166 -13.44 11.77 7.06
N GLN A 167 -13.39 10.47 6.77
CA GLN A 167 -12.99 9.45 7.74
C GLN A 167 -11.54 9.64 8.22
N LEU A 168 -10.60 9.84 7.28
CA LEU A 168 -9.20 10.10 7.61
C LEU A 168 -9.04 11.38 8.43
N GLN A 169 -9.80 12.43 8.09
CA GLN A 169 -9.78 13.67 8.87
C GLN A 169 -10.30 13.48 10.30
N ALA A 170 -11.31 12.63 10.51
CA ALA A 170 -11.77 12.27 11.85
C ALA A 170 -10.70 11.49 12.63
N GLN A 171 -10.05 10.52 12.01
CA GLN A 171 -8.95 9.77 12.62
C GLN A 171 -7.76 10.66 12.98
N LEU A 172 -7.40 11.63 12.12
CA LEU A 172 -6.34 12.59 12.42
C LEU A 172 -6.66 13.44 13.65
N LYS A 173 -7.91 13.94 13.76
CA LYS A 173 -8.35 14.69 14.94
C LYS A 173 -8.27 13.86 16.22
N GLU A 174 -8.72 12.61 16.17
CA GLU A 174 -8.64 11.70 17.31
C GLU A 174 -7.17 11.48 17.74
N LYS A 175 -6.27 11.25 16.78
CA LYS A 175 -4.84 11.07 17.07
C LYS A 175 -4.20 12.34 17.64
N ASP A 176 -4.57 13.52 17.15
CA ASP A 176 -4.12 14.79 17.71
C ASP A 176 -4.59 14.98 19.16
N GLU A 177 -5.83 14.60 19.48
CA GLU A 177 -6.37 14.62 20.84
C GLU A 177 -5.66 13.63 21.77
N GLN A 178 -5.36 12.42 21.27
CA GLN A 178 -4.55 11.44 22.00
C GLN A 178 -3.14 11.96 22.29
N ILE A 179 -2.49 12.59 21.31
CA ILE A 179 -1.16 13.19 21.50
C ILE A 179 -1.21 14.31 22.54
N LYS A 180 -2.23 15.17 22.52
CA LYS A 180 -2.39 16.23 23.54
C LYS A 180 -2.52 15.63 24.93
N THR A 181 -3.39 14.63 25.09
CA THR A 181 -3.62 13.93 26.36
C THR A 181 -2.34 13.29 26.89
N LEU A 182 -1.63 12.55 26.04
CA LEU A 182 -0.36 11.91 26.41
C LEU A 182 0.73 12.92 26.77
N ASN A 183 0.79 14.07 26.09
CA ASN A 183 1.74 15.13 26.43
C ASN A 183 1.44 15.75 27.82
N GLU A 184 0.16 15.93 28.15
CA GLU A 184 -0.26 16.38 29.48
C GLU A 184 0.09 15.35 30.56
N GLU A 185 -0.17 14.06 30.31
CA GLU A 185 0.26 12.99 31.21
C GLU A 185 1.78 12.96 31.41
N LEU A 186 2.55 13.05 30.33
CA LEU A 186 4.01 13.09 30.40
C LEU A 186 4.50 14.30 31.21
N LYS A 187 3.87 15.46 31.05
CA LYS A 187 4.17 16.67 31.83
C LYS A 187 3.87 16.44 33.32
N GLN A 188 2.74 15.81 33.63
CA GLN A 188 2.33 15.46 34.99
C GLN A 188 3.32 14.47 35.63
N ARG A 189 3.66 13.38 34.93
CA ARG A 189 4.62 12.36 35.39
C ARG A 189 6.01 12.95 35.62
N ARG A 190 6.50 13.82 34.72
CA ARG A 190 7.77 14.55 34.91
C ARG A 190 7.76 15.40 36.18
N LYS A 191 6.64 16.04 36.53
CA LYS A 191 6.51 16.84 37.77
C LYS A 191 6.57 15.95 39.02
N VAL A 192 5.90 14.79 38.99
CA VAL A 192 5.94 13.80 40.08
C VAL A 192 7.37 13.27 40.28
N ILE A 193 8.02 12.82 39.21
CA ILE A 193 9.40 12.31 39.24
C ILE A 193 10.36 13.35 39.82
N ARG A 194 10.30 14.61 39.35
CA ARG A 194 11.12 15.70 39.91
C ARG A 194 10.91 15.93 41.40
N THR A 195 9.71 15.67 41.90
CA THR A 195 9.39 15.85 43.32
C THR A 195 9.88 14.68 44.15
N GLN A 196 9.72 13.45 43.65
CA GLN A 196 10.15 12.21 44.32
C GLN A 196 11.66 12.00 44.29
N GLN A 197 12.36 12.39 43.22
CA GLN A 197 13.81 12.22 43.09
C GLN A 197 14.63 13.23 43.90
N ARG A 198 13.98 14.02 44.77
CA ARG A 198 14.73 14.89 45.68
C ARG A 198 15.45 14.05 46.71
N ILE A 199 16.75 14.25 46.83
CA ILE A 199 17.61 13.54 47.78
C ILE A 199 17.93 14.50 48.92
N LEU A 200 17.71 14.07 50.16
CA LEU A 200 17.97 14.85 51.35
C LEU A 200 19.42 14.66 51.81
N CYS A 201 20.09 15.73 52.22
CA CYS A 201 21.32 15.62 53.00
C CYS A 201 20.97 15.25 54.46
N LEU A 202 21.55 14.18 54.98
CA LEU A 202 21.26 13.71 56.34
C LEU A 202 21.91 14.56 57.45
N HIS A 203 22.85 15.45 57.11
CA HIS A 203 23.56 16.29 58.09
C HIS A 203 22.92 17.68 58.27
N CYS A 204 22.15 18.16 57.29
CA CYS A 204 21.51 19.48 57.36
C CYS A 204 20.12 19.57 56.71
N GLU A 205 19.52 18.43 56.36
CA GLU A 205 18.16 18.31 55.81
C GLU A 205 17.87 19.15 54.55
N LYS A 206 18.92 19.55 53.81
CA LYS A 206 18.75 20.23 52.51
C LYS A 206 18.39 19.22 51.42
N SER A 207 17.37 19.53 50.61
CA SER A 207 16.94 18.67 49.49
C SER A 207 17.62 19.07 48.18
N PHE A 208 18.07 18.09 47.40
CA PHE A 208 18.77 18.28 46.13
C PHE A 208 18.07 17.53 45.00
N LEU A 209 18.11 18.08 43.77
CA LEU A 209 17.40 17.52 42.62
C LEU A 209 18.05 16.25 42.02
N ASN A 210 19.32 15.98 42.33
CA ASN A 210 20.03 14.78 41.89
C ASN A 210 21.23 14.51 42.83
N ALA A 211 21.83 13.33 42.66
CA ALA A 211 22.97 12.88 43.47
C ALA A 211 24.22 13.76 43.28
N THR A 212 24.47 14.32 42.10
CA THR A 212 25.65 15.17 41.86
C THR A 212 25.56 16.50 42.62
N PHE A 213 24.38 17.11 42.72
CA PHE A 213 24.18 18.31 43.53
C PHE A 213 24.33 18.02 45.02
N LEU A 214 23.80 16.89 45.50
CA LEU A 214 24.02 16.45 46.88
C LEU A 214 25.52 16.23 47.15
N GLN A 215 26.21 15.52 46.25
CA GLN A 215 27.64 15.22 46.37
C GLN A 215 28.49 16.50 46.46
N ASN A 216 28.24 17.47 45.57
CA ASN A 216 28.90 18.78 45.62
C ASN A 216 28.59 19.54 46.92
N HIS A 217 27.35 19.43 47.41
CA HIS A 217 26.98 20.02 48.69
C HIS A 217 27.73 19.38 49.86
N MET A 218 27.80 18.04 49.91
CA MET A 218 28.55 17.31 50.93
C MET A 218 30.02 17.70 50.90
N GLN A 219 30.65 17.73 49.73
CA GLN A 219 32.05 18.14 49.59
C GLN A 219 32.34 19.56 50.12
N ARG A 220 31.40 20.50 49.96
CA ARG A 220 31.61 21.91 50.33
C ARG A 220 31.20 22.27 51.75
N ARG A 221 30.22 21.56 52.31
CA ARG A 221 29.57 21.91 53.58
C ARG A 221 29.73 20.85 54.66
N HIS A 222 30.02 19.61 54.26
CA HIS A 222 30.28 18.47 55.14
C HIS A 222 31.56 17.73 54.70
N PRO A 223 32.71 18.42 54.55
CA PRO A 223 33.94 17.83 54.01
C PRO A 223 34.51 16.72 54.89
N GLU A 224 34.33 16.79 56.22
CA GLU A 224 34.78 15.75 57.16
C GLU A 224 34.04 14.42 56.97
N GLU A 225 32.79 14.45 56.54
CA GLU A 225 31.96 13.25 56.33
C GLU A 225 31.92 12.81 54.86
N TYR A 226 32.50 13.60 53.96
CA TYR A 226 32.58 13.33 52.53
C TYR A 226 33.91 12.65 52.15
N ASP A 227 34.42 11.75 52.99
CA ASP A 227 35.64 11.01 52.68
C ASP A 227 35.36 9.84 51.72
N ALA A 228 35.11 10.19 50.46
CA ALA A 228 34.87 9.23 49.37
C ALA A 228 36.10 8.37 49.03
N SER A 229 37.24 8.59 49.71
CA SER A 229 38.47 7.83 49.54
C SER A 229 38.37 6.43 50.14
N ASP A 230 37.85 6.32 51.36
CA ASP A 230 37.78 5.05 52.10
C ASP A 230 36.77 4.07 51.50
N LEU A 231 35.59 4.55 51.12
CA LEU A 231 34.59 3.71 50.46
C LEU A 231 35.07 3.24 49.07
N LYS A 232 35.85 4.05 48.36
CA LYS A 232 36.40 3.65 47.05
C LYS A 232 37.51 2.61 47.19
N SER A 233 38.39 2.77 48.17
CA SER A 233 39.47 1.83 48.44
C SER A 233 38.92 0.46 48.86
N GLU A 234 37.87 0.44 49.68
CA GLU A 234 37.18 -0.78 50.10
C GLU A 234 36.46 -1.47 48.92
N ILE A 235 35.79 -0.71 48.06
CA ILE A 235 35.16 -1.25 46.84
C ILE A 235 36.22 -1.86 45.89
N THR A 236 37.38 -1.23 45.74
CA THR A 236 38.47 -1.80 44.92
C THR A 236 39.06 -3.06 45.54
N ALA A 237 39.26 -3.07 46.86
CA ALA A 237 39.77 -4.25 47.57
C ALA A 237 38.81 -5.44 47.46
N LEU A 238 37.49 -5.21 47.63
CA LEU A 238 36.48 -6.26 47.49
C LEU A 238 36.40 -6.80 46.06
N LYS A 239 36.51 -5.94 45.04
CA LYS A 239 36.55 -6.37 43.63
C LYS A 239 37.75 -7.26 43.34
N GLU A 240 38.92 -6.89 43.85
CA GLU A 240 40.14 -7.67 43.67
C GLU A 240 40.05 -9.03 44.38
N GLN A 241 39.48 -9.06 45.58
CA GLN A 241 39.25 -10.29 46.33
C GLN A 241 38.29 -11.25 45.60
N ILE A 242 37.24 -10.73 44.97
CA ILE A 242 36.31 -11.53 44.16
C ILE A 242 37.02 -12.15 42.95
N VAL A 243 37.85 -11.38 42.24
CA VAL A 243 38.62 -11.88 41.08
C VAL A 243 39.62 -12.96 41.49
N GLN A 244 40.29 -12.79 42.63
CA GLN A 244 41.21 -13.79 43.18
C GLN A 244 40.47 -15.08 43.57
N GLN A 245 39.30 -14.98 44.21
CA GLN A 245 38.49 -16.17 44.53
C GLN A 245 38.00 -16.89 43.27
N GLN A 246 37.61 -16.16 42.24
CA GLN A 246 37.12 -16.74 41.00
C GLN A 246 38.21 -17.49 40.23
N THR A 247 39.42 -16.93 40.16
CA THR A 247 40.58 -17.61 39.55
C THR A 247 41.03 -18.84 40.35
N ALA A 248 41.01 -18.77 41.69
CA ALA A 248 41.32 -19.92 42.54
C ALA A 248 40.31 -21.07 42.35
N LEU A 249 39.02 -20.76 42.22
CA LEU A 249 37.98 -21.75 41.93
C LEU A 249 38.16 -22.38 40.55
N GLN A 250 38.46 -21.58 39.51
CA GLN A 250 38.74 -22.08 38.16
C GLN A 250 39.93 -23.04 38.15
N ASN A 251 41.01 -22.70 38.84
CA ASN A 251 42.20 -23.55 38.94
C ASN A 251 41.91 -24.87 39.68
N LYS A 252 41.12 -24.84 40.75
CA LYS A 252 40.70 -26.07 41.46
C LYS A 252 39.86 -26.98 40.57
N ILE A 253 38.92 -26.41 39.80
CA ILE A 253 38.10 -27.17 38.85
C ILE A 253 38.99 -27.82 37.77
N ALA A 254 39.95 -27.08 37.22
CA ALA A 254 40.88 -27.60 36.22
C ALA A 254 41.75 -28.74 36.77
N GLN A 255 42.25 -28.62 38.00
CA GLN A 255 43.04 -29.66 38.66
C GLN A 255 42.22 -30.93 38.93
N ASP A 256 41.00 -30.80 39.45
CA ASP A 256 40.12 -31.95 39.70
C ASP A 256 39.70 -32.66 38.41
N LEU A 257 39.46 -31.89 37.33
CA LEU A 257 39.19 -32.46 36.02
C LEU A 257 40.41 -33.23 35.49
N GLY A 258 41.61 -32.67 35.64
CA GLY A 258 42.87 -33.33 35.28
C GLY A 258 43.07 -34.65 36.04
N ARG A 259 42.82 -34.65 37.36
CA ARG A 259 42.93 -35.85 38.19
C ARG A 259 41.95 -36.94 37.75
N LYS A 260 40.69 -36.56 37.48
CA LYS A 260 39.66 -37.50 36.97
C LYS A 260 40.00 -38.05 35.59
N LEU A 261 40.62 -37.26 34.72
CA LEU A 261 41.08 -37.73 33.40
C LEU A 261 42.21 -38.75 33.53
N GLN A 262 43.20 -38.49 34.39
CA GLN A 262 44.29 -39.43 34.66
C GLN A 262 43.77 -40.76 35.25
N GLU A 263 42.82 -40.68 36.19
CA GLU A 263 42.17 -41.86 36.78
C GLU A 263 41.43 -42.68 35.71
N LYS A 264 40.64 -42.02 34.85
CA LYS A 264 39.97 -42.70 33.73
C LYS A 264 40.95 -43.33 32.74
N GLU A 265 42.07 -42.66 32.44
CA GLU A 265 43.10 -43.19 31.55
C GLU A 265 43.75 -44.44 32.16
N HIS A 266 44.02 -44.44 33.46
CA HIS A 266 44.57 -45.59 34.18
C HIS A 266 43.60 -46.78 34.17
N ILE A 267 42.29 -46.53 34.37
CA ILE A 267 41.24 -47.56 34.27
C ILE A 267 41.19 -48.13 32.84
N ILE A 268 41.19 -47.29 31.81
CA ILE A 268 41.17 -47.74 30.41
C ILE A 268 42.40 -48.60 30.08
N LYS A 269 43.59 -48.21 30.53
CA LYS A 269 44.82 -49.01 30.35
C LYS A 269 44.70 -50.38 31.02
N SER A 270 44.20 -50.43 32.25
CA SER A 270 43.99 -51.69 32.96
C SER A 270 42.96 -52.59 32.28
N GLN A 271 41.84 -52.04 31.80
CA GLN A 271 40.84 -52.80 31.05
C GLN A 271 41.38 -53.33 29.71
N LYS A 272 42.16 -52.52 28.98
CA LYS A 272 42.81 -52.98 27.73
C LYS A 272 43.74 -54.16 27.98
N GLU A 273 44.50 -54.13 29.08
CA GLU A 273 45.39 -55.24 29.45
C GLU A 273 44.60 -56.49 29.85
N GLN A 274 43.52 -56.34 30.62
CA GLN A 274 42.63 -57.48 30.94
C GLN A 274 42.02 -58.12 29.68
N VAL A 275 41.58 -57.31 28.71
CA VAL A 275 41.06 -57.81 27.43
C VAL A 275 42.16 -58.52 26.64
N ARG A 276 43.37 -57.95 26.55
CA ARG A 276 44.52 -58.60 25.90
C ARG A 276 44.82 -59.96 26.53
N VAL A 277 44.88 -60.04 27.86
CA VAL A 277 45.11 -61.30 28.58
C VAL A 277 43.99 -62.30 28.32
N PHE A 278 42.73 -61.87 28.28
CA PHE A 278 41.58 -62.73 27.97
C PHE A 278 41.67 -63.36 26.57
N TYR A 279 42.06 -62.58 25.55
CA TYR A 279 42.23 -63.10 24.18
C TYR A 279 43.43 -64.06 24.07
N CYS A 280 44.50 -63.86 24.83
CA CYS A 280 45.69 -64.73 24.83
C CYS A 280 45.42 -66.14 25.44
N VAL A 281 44.34 -66.29 26.22
CA VAL A 281 43.94 -67.56 26.85
C VAL A 281 42.93 -68.34 25.98
N LEU A 282 42.39 -67.71 24.93
CA LEU A 282 41.39 -68.31 24.02
C LEU A 282 41.97 -68.90 22.72
N GLU A 283 43.27 -68.70 22.44
CA GLU A 283 44.04 -69.36 21.36
C GLU A 283 44.83 -70.57 21.90
#